data_AF-A0A929P4H9-F1
#
_entry.id   AF-A0A929P4H9-F1
#
_cell.length_a   1.000
_cell.length_b   1.000
_cell.length_c   1.000
_cell.angle_alpha   90.00
_cell.angle_beta   90.00
_cell.angle_gamma   90.00
#
_symmetry.space_group_name_H-M   'P 1'
#
loop_
_entity.id
_entity.type
_entity.pdbx_description
1 polymer ?
#
loop_
_entity_poly.entity_id
_entity_poly.type
_entity_poly.pdbx_seq_one_letter_code
_entity_poly.pdbx_strand_id
1 'polypeptide(L)'
;MNDSSLSLASPILKSFFLTIILSTLQISNISASEIFADSHIHFNWDHGEETTAQEVVDILKQHNVGLTIVASTPSELALKLREKGGDWIIPFFSPYIHESGK
;
A
#
# COMPACT_ATOMS: atom_id res chain seq x y z
N MET A 1 -60.76 -10.23 -10.34
CA MET A 1 -60.44 -9.49 -9.12
C MET A 1 -58.93 -9.33 -9.12
N ASN A 2 -58.44 -8.20 -9.64
CA ASN A 2 -57.02 -7.90 -9.60
C ASN A 2 -56.75 -7.21 -8.27
N ASP A 3 -56.00 -7.88 -7.40
CA ASP A 3 -55.54 -7.31 -6.14
C ASP A 3 -54.61 -6.12 -6.43
N SER A 4 -55.17 -4.92 -6.28
CA SER A 4 -54.50 -3.62 -6.38
C SER A 4 -53.81 -3.23 -5.06
N SER A 5 -53.43 -4.21 -4.23
CA SER A 5 -52.84 -4.00 -2.90
C SER A 5 -51.35 -3.60 -2.93
N LEU A 6 -50.72 -3.47 -4.10
CA LEU A 6 -49.29 -3.19 -4.23
C LEU A 6 -48.92 -1.70 -4.43
N SER A 7 -49.83 -0.74 -4.24
CA SER A 7 -49.57 0.66 -4.64
C SER A 7 -49.77 1.75 -3.55
N LEU A 8 -49.45 1.50 -2.28
CA LEU A 8 -49.68 2.51 -1.22
C LEU A 8 -48.51 2.77 -0.27
N ALA A 9 -47.26 2.62 -0.73
CA ALA A 9 -46.18 3.38 -0.10
C ALA A 9 -46.30 4.85 -0.54
N SER A 10 -46.49 5.77 0.41
CA SER A 10 -46.54 7.21 0.13
C SER A 10 -45.27 7.64 -0.61
N PRO A 11 -45.33 8.66 -1.49
CA PRO A 11 -44.15 9.14 -2.21
C PRO A 11 -43.01 9.53 -1.25
N ILE A 12 -43.36 9.98 -0.04
CA ILE A 12 -42.44 10.29 1.06
C ILE A 12 -41.72 9.02 1.53
N LEU A 13 -42.45 7.92 1.75
CA LEU A 13 -41.87 6.65 2.19
C LEU A 13 -40.96 6.05 1.12
N LYS A 14 -41.35 6.13 -0.16
CA LYS A 14 -40.51 5.68 -1.29
C LYS A 14 -39.24 6.51 -1.41
N SER A 15 -39.34 7.83 -1.24
CA SER A 15 -38.17 8.71 -1.30
C SER A 15 -37.23 8.45 -0.12
N PHE A 16 -37.76 8.24 1.08
CA PHE A 16 -36.94 7.92 2.25
C PHE A 16 -36.20 6.59 2.09
N PHE A 17 -36.88 5.57 1.55
CA PHE A 17 -36.28 4.27 1.26
C PHE A 17 -35.19 4.36 0.18
N LEU A 18 -35.44 5.15 -0.87
CA LEU A 18 -34.46 5.39 -1.94
C LEU A 18 -33.23 6.15 -1.43
N THR A 19 -33.42 7.14 -0.55
CA THR A 19 -32.32 7.85 0.10
C THR A 19 -31.49 6.91 0.97
N ILE A 20 -32.11 6.04 1.77
CA ILE A 20 -31.38 5.05 2.58
C ILE A 20 -30.55 4.11 1.69
N ILE A 21 -31.14 3.58 0.61
CA ILE A 21 -30.42 2.69 -0.32
C ILE A 21 -29.26 3.44 -0.99
N LEU A 22 -29.46 4.68 -1.40
CA LEU A 22 -28.41 5.48 -2.03
C LEU A 22 -27.28 5.82 -1.04
N SER A 23 -27.62 6.08 0.22
CA SER A 23 -26.64 6.33 1.29
C SER A 23 -25.86 5.07 1.68
N THR A 24 -26.47 3.88 1.70
CA THR A 24 -25.76 2.64 2.03
C THR A 24 -24.84 2.16 0.90
N LEU A 25 -25.17 2.47 -0.36
CA LEU A 25 -24.31 2.19 -1.51
C LEU A 25 -23.03 3.05 -1.55
N GLN A 26 -22.96 4.14 -0.78
CA GLN A 26 -21.76 4.99 -0.69
C GLN A 26 -20.74 4.53 0.37
N ILE A 27 -21.06 3.53 1.21
CA ILE A 27 -20.18 3.11 2.32
C ILE A 27 -19.08 2.14 1.86
N SER A 28 -19.21 1.53 0.68
CA SER A 28 -18.18 0.66 0.11
C SER A 28 -17.06 1.51 -0.48
N ASN A 29 -16.06 1.88 0.34
CA ASN A 29 -14.66 2.15 -0.04
C ASN A 29 -13.77 2.65 1.12
N ILE A 30 -14.26 2.70 2.37
CA ILE A 30 -13.37 2.91 3.53
C ILE A 30 -12.70 1.56 3.85
N SER A 31 -11.72 1.19 3.01
CA SER A 31 -10.67 0.29 3.44
C SER A 31 -9.63 1.16 4.11
N ALA A 32 -9.32 0.92 5.38
CA ALA A 32 -8.07 1.40 5.92
C ALA A 32 -6.99 0.78 5.02
N SER A 33 -6.35 1.58 4.17
CA SER A 33 -5.08 1.16 3.57
C SER A 33 -4.15 0.97 4.76
N GLU A 34 -4.00 -0.27 5.21
CA GLU A 34 -3.03 -0.59 6.24
C GLU A 34 -1.69 -0.23 5.63
N ILE A 35 -1.16 0.92 6.08
CA ILE A 35 0.21 1.30 5.79
C ILE A 35 1.07 0.13 6.27
N PHE A 36 1.72 -0.52 5.33
CA PHE A 36 2.50 -1.72 5.59
C PHE A 36 3.92 -1.34 5.96
N ALA A 37 4.48 -2.04 6.94
CA ALA A 37 5.89 -1.93 7.29
C ALA A 37 6.60 -3.21 6.82
N ASP A 38 7.44 -3.08 5.80
CA ASP A 38 8.31 -4.17 5.39
C ASP A 38 9.51 -4.21 6.33
N SER A 39 9.55 -5.22 7.21
CA SER A 39 10.57 -5.28 8.24
C SER A 39 11.98 -5.44 7.69
N HIS A 40 12.17 -5.94 6.45
CA HIS A 40 13.51 -6.19 5.91
C HIS A 40 13.51 -6.51 4.40
N ILE A 41 14.25 -5.73 3.61
CA ILE A 41 14.51 -6.00 2.19
C ILE A 41 16.01 -6.00 1.86
N HIS A 42 16.37 -6.62 0.74
CA HIS A 42 17.72 -6.61 0.18
C HIS A 42 17.78 -5.89 -1.17
N PHE A 43 18.66 -4.90 -1.30
CA PHE A 43 18.94 -4.22 -2.58
C PHE A 43 20.43 -4.26 -2.91
N ASN A 44 20.86 -5.35 -3.54
CA ASN A 44 22.26 -5.66 -3.80
C ASN A 44 22.70 -5.25 -5.22
N TRP A 45 24.02 -5.30 -5.47
CA TRP A 45 24.64 -4.90 -6.74
C TRP A 45 24.07 -5.64 -7.95
N ASP A 46 23.77 -6.93 -7.79
CA ASP A 46 23.20 -7.81 -8.81
C ASP A 46 21.72 -7.52 -9.09
N HIS A 47 21.02 -6.85 -8.17
CA HIS A 47 19.66 -6.36 -8.41
C HIS A 47 19.64 -5.01 -9.15
N GLY A 48 20.69 -4.20 -9.00
CA GLY A 48 20.75 -2.86 -9.57
C GLY A 48 20.79 -2.80 -11.10
N GLU A 49 21.16 -3.91 -11.75
CA GLU A 49 21.12 -4.05 -13.22
C GLU A 49 19.69 -4.30 -13.74
N GLU A 50 18.85 -4.95 -12.93
CA GLU A 50 17.48 -5.35 -13.29
C GLU A 50 16.41 -4.37 -12.78
N THR A 51 16.67 -3.70 -11.66
CA THR A 51 15.73 -2.77 -11.04
C THR A 51 16.49 -1.61 -10.42
N THR A 52 16.23 -0.42 -10.93
CA THR A 52 16.84 0.81 -10.41
C THR A 52 16.31 1.13 -9.01
N ALA A 53 17.08 1.88 -8.23
CA ALA A 53 16.64 2.33 -6.90
C ALA A 53 15.32 3.14 -6.96
N GLN A 54 15.05 3.84 -8.05
CA GLN A 54 13.79 4.57 -8.22
C GLN A 54 12.62 3.61 -8.44
N GLU A 55 12.79 2.59 -9.27
CA GLU A 55 11.74 1.57 -9.49
C GLU A 55 11.43 0.80 -8.20
N VAL A 56 12.44 0.50 -7.38
CA VAL A 56 12.21 -0.08 -6.04
C VAL A 56 11.32 0.82 -5.18
N VAL A 57 11.62 2.13 -5.13
CA VAL A 57 10.80 3.12 -4.40
C VAL A 57 9.37 3.16 -4.93
N ASP A 58 9.19 3.10 -6.25
CA ASP A 58 7.89 3.17 -6.89
C ASP A 58 7.07 1.90 -6.62
N ILE A 59 7.70 0.73 -6.64
CA ILE A 59 7.08 -0.55 -6.25
C ILE A 59 6.64 -0.49 -4.79
N LEU A 60 7.51 -0.09 -3.87
CA LEU A 60 7.17 0.01 -2.45
C LEU A 60 5.97 0.95 -2.20
N LYS A 61 5.92 2.10 -2.88
CA LYS A 61 4.78 3.02 -2.81
C LYS A 61 3.50 2.41 -3.39
N GLN A 62 3.59 1.74 -4.54
CA GLN A 62 2.45 1.06 -5.16
C GLN A 62 1.81 0.03 -4.21
N HIS A 63 2.61 -0.57 -3.33
CA HIS A 63 2.17 -1.54 -2.33
C HIS A 63 1.86 -0.94 -0.94
N ASN A 64 1.70 0.39 -0.84
CA ASN A 64 1.42 1.11 0.41
C ASN A 64 2.43 0.83 1.54
N VAL A 65 3.69 0.59 1.18
CA VAL A 65 4.77 0.45 2.17
C VAL A 65 5.11 1.83 2.71
N GLY A 66 4.87 2.06 4.00
CA GLY A 66 5.18 3.32 4.69
C GLY A 66 6.43 3.25 5.56
N LEU A 67 7.06 2.08 5.66
CA LEU A 67 8.35 1.87 6.32
C LEU A 67 9.02 0.66 5.69
N THR A 68 10.31 0.74 5.39
CA THR A 68 11.13 -0.44 5.08
C THR A 68 12.52 -0.34 5.68
N ILE A 69 13.06 -1.47 6.12
CA ILE A 69 14.48 -1.58 6.50
C ILE A 69 15.22 -2.24 5.34
N VAL A 70 16.27 -1.59 4.84
CA VAL A 70 17.05 -2.09 3.70
C VAL A 70 18.47 -2.42 4.10
N ALA A 71 18.90 -3.64 3.78
CA ALA A 71 20.30 -4.05 3.78
C ALA A 71 20.81 -4.18 2.33
N SER A 72 22.09 -3.92 2.12
CA SER A 72 22.69 -4.06 0.80
C SER A 72 24.16 -4.47 0.84
N THR A 73 24.56 -5.16 -0.22
CA THR A 73 25.95 -5.39 -0.58
C THR A 73 26.23 -4.75 -1.95
N PRO A 74 27.12 -3.74 -2.05
CA PRO A 74 27.76 -3.03 -0.95
C PRO A 74 26.77 -2.08 -0.24
N SER A 75 27.14 -1.55 0.92
CA SER A 75 26.27 -0.77 1.81
C SER A 75 25.76 0.56 1.23
N GLU A 76 26.47 1.12 0.25
CA GLU A 76 26.14 2.38 -0.39
C GLU A 76 24.83 2.30 -1.18
N LEU A 77 24.41 1.09 -1.59
CA LEU A 77 23.14 0.91 -2.28
C LEU A 77 21.92 1.15 -1.38
N ALA A 78 22.00 0.77 -0.09
CA ALA A 78 20.98 1.09 0.90
C ALA A 78 20.87 2.62 1.11
N LEU A 79 22.01 3.33 1.11
CA LEU A 79 22.03 4.80 1.15
C LEU A 79 21.39 5.40 -0.10
N LYS A 80 21.74 4.90 -1.29
CA LYS A 80 21.15 5.32 -2.56
C LYS A 80 19.63 5.13 -2.57
N LEU A 81 19.13 4.04 -1.98
CA LEU A 81 17.70 3.81 -1.87
C LEU A 81 17.04 4.81 -0.93
N ARG A 82 17.65 5.13 0.22
CA ARG A 82 17.19 6.21 1.11
C ARG A 82 17.18 7.57 0.43
N GLU A 83 18.21 7.91 -0.34
CA GLU A 83 18.27 9.17 -1.09
C GLU A 83 17.10 9.33 -2.07
N LYS A 84 16.60 8.23 -2.64
CA LYS A 84 15.44 8.23 -3.55
C LYS A 84 14.10 8.16 -2.82
N GLY A 85 14.02 7.41 -1.73
CA GLY A 85 12.77 7.16 -1.01
C GLY A 85 12.42 8.19 0.05
N GLY A 86 13.41 8.68 0.79
CA GLY A 86 13.23 9.52 1.98
C GLY A 86 13.32 8.72 3.30
N ASP A 87 12.91 9.36 4.40
CA ASP A 87 13.17 8.87 5.77
C ASP A 87 12.41 7.59 6.18
N TRP A 88 11.45 7.13 5.38
CA TRP A 88 10.74 5.86 5.61
C TRP A 88 11.53 4.64 5.10
N ILE A 89 12.63 4.86 4.37
CA ILE A 89 13.60 3.83 4.00
C ILE A 89 14.76 3.92 5.00
N ILE A 90 14.84 2.93 5.88
CA ILE A 90 15.83 2.85 6.95
C ILE A 90 17.01 2.01 6.48
N PRO A 91 18.15 2.60 6.10
CA PRO A 91 19.33 1.84 5.76
C PRO A 91 19.87 1.15 7.01
N PHE A 92 20.00 -0.17 6.94
CA PHE A 92 20.59 -0.98 7.99
C PHE A 92 21.99 -1.42 7.56
N PHE A 93 22.98 -0.88 8.25
CA PHE A 93 24.38 -1.29 8.11
C PHE A 93 24.72 -2.26 9.24
N SER A 94 24.92 -3.53 8.90
CA SER A 94 25.67 -4.45 9.75
C SER A 94 27.06 -4.61 9.14
N PRO A 95 28.15 -4.55 9.94
CA PRO A 95 29.45 -4.95 9.42
C PRO A 95 29.32 -6.39 8.93
N TYR A 96 29.41 -6.58 7.62
CA TYR A 96 29.63 -7.90 7.04
C TYR A 96 31.01 -8.33 7.53
N ILE A 97 31.04 -9.19 8.55
CA ILE A 97 32.30 -9.73 9.10
C ILE A 97 33.05 -10.59 8.06
N HIS A 98 32.37 -10.98 6.96
CA HIS A 98 32.94 -11.65 5.80
C HIS A 98 32.28 -11.20 4.49
N GLU A 99 33.06 -11.17 3.41
CA GLU A 99 32.65 -10.78 2.05
C GLU A 99 31.49 -11.63 1.49
N SER A 100 31.27 -12.82 2.05
CA SER A 100 30.22 -13.78 1.69
C SER A 100 28.98 -13.73 2.59
N GLY A 101 28.96 -12.91 3.65
CA GLY A 101 27.85 -12.83 4.60
C GLY A 101 27.50 -14.15 5.32
N LYS A 102 28.45 -15.09 5.39
CA LYS A 102 28.37 -16.35 6.15
C LYS A 102 29.46 -16.41 7.22
#